data_AF-A0AAX4P364-F1
#
_entry.id   AF-A0AAX4P364-F1
#
_cell.length_a   1.000
_cell.length_b   1.000
_cell.length_c   1.000
_cell.angle_alpha   90.00
_cell.angle_beta   90.00
_cell.angle_gamma   90.00
#
_symmetry.space_group_name_H-M   'P 1'
#
loop_
_entity.id
_entity.type
_entity.pdbx_description
1 polymer ?
#
loop_
_entity_poly.entity_id
_entity_poly.type
_entity_poly.pdbx_seq_one_letter_code
_entity_poly.pdbx_strand_id
1 'polypeptide(L)'
;MAAPLKQGVKLFEIVKKLPGLGIGRTVTRVTWPSDSYWRIVDVKPKVDGNSGKIWGYKVWKGEKQTSDHCKVFGSAKKVWTLLPKDAHPEKL
;
A
#
# COMPACT_ATOMS: atom_id res chain seq x y z
N MET A 1 15.29 24.88 -1.23
CA MET A 1 14.90 24.07 -2.40
C MET A 1 13.94 22.98 -1.92
N ALA A 2 12.65 23.11 -2.20
CA ALA A 2 11.66 22.08 -1.82
C ALA A 2 11.67 20.98 -2.88
N ALA A 3 11.97 19.74 -2.48
CA ALA A 3 11.93 18.60 -3.39
C ALA A 3 10.53 18.50 -4.02
N PRO A 4 10.40 18.19 -5.33
CA PRO A 4 9.10 18.04 -5.96
C PRO A 4 8.33 16.96 -5.20
N LEU A 5 7.17 17.34 -4.66
CA LEU A 5 6.27 16.42 -3.99
C LEU A 5 5.91 15.33 -5.01
N LYS A 6 6.60 14.18 -4.97
CA LYS A 6 6.22 12.99 -5.74
C LYS A 6 4.76 12.72 -5.38
N GLN A 7 3.84 13.11 -6.25
CA GLN A 7 2.42 12.96 -6.00
C GLN A 7 2.09 11.48 -6.12
N GLY A 8 1.87 10.83 -4.98
CA GLY A 8 1.34 9.47 -4.99
C GLY A 8 -0.12 9.48 -5.45
N VAL A 9 -0.67 8.29 -5.67
CA VAL A 9 -2.09 8.12 -5.94
C VAL A 9 -2.82 7.66 -4.68
N LYS A 10 -4.16 7.61 -4.72
CA LYS A 10 -4.94 7.04 -3.63
C LYS A 10 -4.71 5.53 -3.60
N LEU A 11 -4.63 4.95 -2.41
CA LEU A 11 -4.43 3.51 -2.28
C LEU A 11 -5.58 2.73 -2.94
N PHE A 12 -6.81 3.21 -2.78
CA PHE A 12 -8.00 2.59 -3.36
C PHE A 12 -7.96 2.56 -4.90
N GLU A 13 -7.43 3.61 -5.53
CA GLU A 13 -7.28 3.67 -6.99
C GLU A 13 -6.25 2.66 -7.51
N ILE A 14 -5.19 2.39 -6.73
CA ILE A 14 -4.20 1.35 -7.06
C ILE A 14 -4.87 -0.02 -7.03
N VAL A 15 -5.51 -0.37 -5.91
CA VAL A 15 -6.13 -1.70 -5.74
C VAL A 15 -7.26 -1.94 -6.72
N LYS A 16 -8.07 -0.91 -7.03
CA LYS A 16 -9.18 -1.01 -7.99
C LYS A 16 -8.70 -1.31 -9.41
N LYS A 17 -7.51 -0.85 -9.78
CA LYS A 17 -6.90 -1.13 -11.10
C LYS A 17 -6.24 -2.52 -11.17
N LEU A 18 -6.07 -3.19 -10.03
CA LEU A 18 -5.40 -4.48 -9.97
C LEU A 18 -6.43 -5.62 -9.98
N PRO A 19 -6.10 -6.75 -10.63
CA PRO A 19 -6.93 -7.95 -10.54
C PRO A 19 -7.00 -8.43 -9.08
N GLY A 20 -8.19 -8.84 -8.65
CA GLY A 20 -8.43 -9.29 -7.27
C GLY A 20 -8.22 -8.20 -6.22
N LEU A 21 -8.48 -6.93 -6.56
CA LEU A 21 -8.30 -5.77 -5.66
C LEU A 21 -6.87 -5.63 -5.12
N GLY A 22 -5.88 -6.16 -5.84
CA GLY A 22 -4.48 -6.09 -5.40
C GLY A 22 -4.19 -6.81 -4.08
N ILE A 23 -5.03 -7.77 -3.67
CA ILE A 23 -4.76 -8.63 -2.52
C ILE A 23 -3.44 -9.36 -2.73
N GLY A 24 -2.58 -9.39 -1.70
CA GLY A 24 -1.23 -9.94 -1.75
C GLY A 24 -0.15 -8.98 -2.25
N ARG A 25 -0.52 -7.80 -2.78
CA ARG A 25 0.43 -6.78 -3.27
C ARG A 25 0.95 -5.92 -2.13
N THR A 26 2.15 -5.37 -2.33
CA THR A 26 2.78 -4.43 -1.42
C THR A 26 2.66 -3.01 -1.97
N VAL A 27 2.38 -2.08 -1.08
CA VAL A 27 2.27 -0.64 -1.36
C VAL A 27 3.14 0.10 -0.38
N THR A 28 3.77 1.17 -0.82
CA THR A 28 4.51 2.07 0.07
C THR A 28 4.02 3.49 -0.11
N ARG A 29 4.46 4.38 0.76
CA ARG A 29 4.22 5.82 0.59
C ARG A 29 5.44 6.44 -0.07
N VAL A 30 5.21 7.46 -0.91
CA VAL A 30 6.27 8.18 -1.64
C VAL A 30 7.33 8.81 -0.73
N THR A 31 6.98 9.10 0.51
CA THR A 31 7.88 9.65 1.53
C THR A 31 8.47 8.59 2.46
N TRP A 32 8.17 7.31 2.24
CA TRP A 32 8.66 6.22 3.09
C TRP A 32 9.98 5.69 2.56
N PRO A 33 10.86 5.18 3.45
CA PRO A 33 12.07 4.48 3.04
C PRO A 33 11.73 3.14 2.36
N SER A 34 12.67 2.62 1.59
CA SER A 34 12.55 1.39 0.78
C SER A 34 12.06 0.19 1.59
N ASP A 35 12.55 0.07 2.82
CA ASP A 35 12.29 -1.05 3.75
C ASP A 35 10.95 -0.91 4.49
N SER A 36 10.14 0.08 4.15
CA SER A 36 8.84 0.33 4.77
C SER A 36 7.72 0.22 3.74
N TYR A 37 6.81 -0.72 3.96
CA TYR A 37 5.68 -0.98 3.08
C TYR A 37 4.49 -1.54 3.85
N TRP A 38 3.33 -1.49 3.23
CA TRP A 38 2.13 -2.20 3.66
C TRP A 38 1.87 -3.32 2.68
N ARG A 39 1.60 -4.53 3.18
CA ARG A 39 1.08 -5.60 2.33
C ARG A 39 -0.42 -5.68 2.50
N ILE A 40 -1.11 -5.69 1.37
CA ILE A 40 -2.57 -5.75 1.32
C ILE A 40 -3.01 -7.19 1.49
N VAL A 41 -3.92 -7.43 2.43
CA VAL A 41 -4.45 -8.76 2.75
C VAL A 41 -5.94 -8.83 2.43
N ASP A 42 -6.68 -7.75 2.67
CA ASP A 42 -8.11 -7.71 2.36
C ASP A 42 -8.51 -6.30 1.91
N VAL A 43 -9.48 -6.24 0.99
CA VAL A 43 -10.02 -4.98 0.50
C VAL A 43 -11.54 -5.09 0.45
N LYS A 44 -12.22 -4.24 1.21
CA LYS A 44 -13.67 -4.09 1.19
C LYS A 44 -14.05 -2.74 0.60
N PRO A 45 -14.35 -2.68 -0.72
CA PRO A 45 -14.89 -1.46 -1.32
C PRO A 45 -16.23 -1.08 -0.68
N LYS A 46 -16.51 0.22 -0.56
CA LYS A 46 -17.84 0.72 -0.19
C LYS A 46 -18.75 0.75 -1.43
N VAL A 47 -20.06 0.79 -1.19
CA VAL A 47 -21.11 0.90 -2.23
C VAL A 47 -20.91 2.10 -3.18
N ASP A 48 -20.32 3.19 -2.68
CA ASP A 48 -19.93 4.37 -3.46
C ASP A 48 -18.91 4.08 -4.59
N GLY A 49 -18.18 2.96 -4.54
CA GLY A 49 -17.19 2.58 -5.56
C GLY A 49 -15.96 3.51 -5.69
N ASN A 50 -15.89 4.57 -4.88
CA ASN A 50 -14.83 5.59 -4.85
C ASN A 50 -13.99 5.53 -3.56
N SER A 51 -14.36 4.66 -2.63
CA SER A 51 -13.67 4.49 -1.36
C SER A 51 -13.81 3.06 -0.86
N GLY A 52 -12.86 2.62 -0.04
CA GLY A 52 -12.87 1.28 0.52
C GLY A 52 -12.09 1.23 1.83
N LYS A 53 -12.44 0.25 2.65
CA LYS A 53 -11.61 -0.18 3.76
C LYS A 53 -10.59 -1.16 3.21
N ILE A 54 -9.33 -0.96 3.55
CA ILE A 54 -8.23 -1.82 3.14
C ILE A 54 -7.58 -2.31 4.43
N TRP A 55 -7.28 -3.60 4.48
CA TRP A 55 -6.57 -4.23 5.55
C TRP A 55 -5.30 -4.90 5.04
N GLY A 56 -4.37 -5.04 5.96
CA GLY A 56 -3.05 -5.56 5.69
C GLY A 56 -2.15 -5.46 6.90
N TYR A 57 -0.87 -5.70 6.68
CA TYR A 57 0.15 -5.51 7.70
C TYR A 57 1.21 -4.53 7.23
N LYS A 58 1.73 -3.77 8.19
CA LYS A 58 2.80 -2.81 7.97
C LYS A 58 4.13 -3.44 8.30
N VAL A 59 5.06 -3.35 7.36
CA VAL A 59 6.48 -3.55 7.57
C VAL A 59 7.14 -2.17 7.61
N TRP A 60 7.96 -1.92 8.61
CA TRP A 60 8.69 -0.67 8.78
C TRP A 60 10.15 -1.00 9.05
N LYS A 61 11.05 -0.51 8.18
CA LYS A 61 12.49 -0.82 8.27
C LYS A 61 12.78 -2.32 8.37
N GLY A 62 12.05 -3.13 7.60
CA GLY A 62 12.17 -4.58 7.62
C GLY A 62 11.47 -5.29 8.79
N GLU A 63 10.93 -4.56 9.77
CA GLU A 63 10.24 -5.15 10.91
C GLU A 63 8.72 -5.06 10.75
N LYS A 64 8.03 -6.19 10.95
CA LYS A 64 6.57 -6.23 10.93
C LYS A 64 6.02 -5.58 12.21
N GLN A 65 5.54 -4.35 12.07
CA GLN A 65 5.04 -3.52 13.17
C GLN A 65 3.57 -3.78 13.51
N THR A 66 2.87 -4.61 12.74
CA THR A 66 1.43 -4.75 12.85
C THR A 66 0.99 -6.17 12.53
N SER A 67 -0.09 -6.63 13.18
CA SER A 67 -0.74 -7.91 12.91
C SER A 67 -1.12 -8.05 11.43
N ASP A 68 -1.23 -9.31 10.96
CA ASP A 68 -1.51 -9.67 9.57
C ASP A 68 -2.77 -9.01 9.00
N HIS A 69 -3.75 -8.75 9.87
CA HIS A 69 -5.04 -8.19 9.50
C HIS A 69 -5.30 -6.87 10.24
N CYS A 70 -4.61 -5.80 9.86
CA CYS A 70 -4.83 -4.48 10.42
C CYS A 70 -5.32 -3.47 9.39
N LYS A 71 -6.19 -2.57 9.82
CA LYS A 71 -6.79 -1.57 8.95
C LYS A 71 -5.73 -0.55 8.52
N VAL A 72 -5.58 -0.36 7.21
CA VAL A 72 -4.69 0.66 6.65
C VAL A 72 -5.31 2.04 6.84
N PHE A 73 -4.70 2.86 7.69
CA PHE A 73 -5.13 4.24 7.90
C PHE A 73 -4.60 5.16 6.79
N GLY A 74 -5.41 6.13 6.37
CA GLY A 74 -5.01 7.11 5.35
C GLY A 74 -4.99 6.57 3.91
N SER A 75 -5.71 5.49 3.62
CA SER A 75 -5.84 4.92 2.27
C SER A 75 -6.37 5.92 1.22
N ALA A 76 -7.14 6.92 1.65
CA ALA A 76 -7.67 7.98 0.79
C ALA A 76 -6.65 9.09 0.41
N LYS A 77 -5.45 9.11 1.03
CA LYS A 77 -4.42 10.13 0.75
C LYS A 77 -3.73 9.83 -0.59
N LYS A 78 -3.41 10.87 -1.37
CA LYS A 78 -2.66 10.78 -2.64
C LYS A 78 -1.14 10.69 -2.39
N VAL A 79 -0.73 9.66 -1.66
CA VAL A 79 0.67 9.48 -1.22
C VAL A 79 1.14 8.04 -1.38
N TRP A 80 0.33 7.18 -1.99
CA TRP A 80 0.63 5.76 -2.12
C TRP A 80 1.22 5.46 -3.48
N THR A 81 2.10 4.46 -3.51
CA THR A 81 2.70 3.90 -4.71
C THR A 81 2.72 2.37 -4.58
N LEU A 82 2.53 1.69 -5.71
CA LEU A 82 2.60 0.24 -5.76
C LEU A 82 4.07 -0.18 -5.79
N LEU A 83 4.48 -1.08 -4.90
CA LEU A 83 5.78 -1.73 -4.99
C LEU A 83 5.66 -2.92 -5.97
N PRO A 84 6.56 -3.04 -6.95
CA PRO A 84 6.60 -4.23 -7.78
C PRO A 84 6.88 -5.46 -6.92
N LYS A 85 6.24 -6.58 -7.28
CA LYS A 85 6.37 -7.87 -6.56
C LYS A 85 7.83 -8.37 -6.53
N ASP A 86 8.65 -7.92 -7.47
CA ASP A 86 10.07 -8.23 -7.67
C ASP A 86 11.05 -7.39 -6.82
N ALA A 87 10.57 -6.41 -6.05
CA ALA A 87 11.47 -5.55 -5.26
C ALA A 87 12.08 -6.23 -4.03
N HIS A 88 11.71 -7.48 -3.74
CA HIS A 88 12.51 -8.32 -2.87
C HIS A 88 13.29 -9.29 -3.76
N PRO A 89 14.64 -9.21 -3.81
CA PRO A 89 15.41 -10.31 -4.34
C PRO A 89 15.10 -11.50 -3.45
N GLU A 90 14.35 -12.45 -3.99
CA GLU A 90 14.41 -13.84 -3.57
C GLU A 90 15.91 -14.19 -3.66
N LYS A 91 16.59 -14.14 -2.51
CA LYS A 91 17.94 -14.68 -2.42
C LYS A 91 17.78 -16.19 -2.66
N LEU A 92 18.22 -16.58 -3.85
CA LEU A 92 18.92 -17.81 -4.24
C LEU A 92 18.38 -19.14 -3.69
#